data_AF-A0A7J8Y6M8-F1
#
_entry.id   AF-A0A7J8Y6M8-F1
#
_cell.length_a   1.000
_cell.length_b   1.000
_cell.length_c   1.000
_cell.angle_alpha   90.00
_cell.angle_beta   90.00
_cell.angle_gamma   90.00
#
_symmetry.space_group_name_H-M   'P 1'
#
loop_
_entity.id
_entity.type
_entity.pdbx_description
1 polymer ?
#
loop_
_entity_poly.entity_id
_entity_poly.type
_entity_poly.pdbx_seq_one_letter_code
_entity_poly.pdbx_strand_id
1 'polypeptide(L)' 'MKVGAFEEDICAPIKVSAPPDIGGDSATEGEELFVPPLNFAMVDNGVFRSGFPDSANFSFLRSLGLRSIM' A
#
# COMPACT_ATOMS: atom_id res chain seq x y z
N MET A 1 19.74 -42.39 31.80
CA MET A 1 18.99 -41.59 32.79
C MET A 1 19.84 -40.38 33.19
N LYS A 2 19.50 -39.18 32.67
CA LYS A 2 19.77 -37.84 33.24
C LYS A 2 18.97 -36.85 32.35
N VAL A 3 17.76 -36.44 32.76
CA VAL A 3 17.42 -35.08 33.28
C VAL A 3 18.46 -34.03 32.85
N GLY A 4 18.16 -33.00 32.05
CA GLY A 4 17.05 -32.06 32.13
C GLY A 4 17.70 -30.67 32.25
N ALA A 5 17.39 -29.77 31.33
CA ALA A 5 17.57 -28.33 31.47
C ALA A 5 16.55 -27.68 30.53
N PHE A 6 15.40 -27.35 31.10
CA PHE A 6 14.57 -26.27 30.60
C PHE A 6 15.29 -24.99 31.01
N GLU A 7 15.59 -24.09 30.08
CA GLU A 7 15.86 -22.70 30.42
C GLU A 7 15.12 -21.84 29.41
N GLU A 8 14.45 -20.85 29.98
CA GLU A 8 13.49 -19.96 29.38
C GLU A 8 14.21 -18.98 28.45
N ASP A 9 13.59 -18.63 27.32
CA ASP A 9 13.78 -17.29 26.79
C ASP A 9 12.45 -16.79 26.20
N ILE A 10 11.57 -16.45 27.14
CA ILE A 10 10.48 -15.51 26.91
C ILE A 10 11.15 -14.17 26.65
N CYS A 11 11.30 -13.82 25.37
CA CYS A 11 11.34 -12.46 24.80
C CYS A 11 12.27 -12.40 23.58
N ALA A 12 12.01 -13.23 22.55
CA ALA A 12 12.51 -12.89 21.22
C ALA A 12 11.70 -11.69 20.70
N PRO A 13 12.31 -10.54 20.35
CA PRO A 13 11.59 -9.45 19.72
C PRO A 13 10.99 -9.97 18.42
N ILE A 14 9.69 -9.76 18.21
CA ILE A 14 9.07 -9.97 16.91
C ILE A 14 9.88 -9.12 15.93
N LYS A 15 10.62 -9.79 15.05
CA LYS A 15 11.29 -9.15 13.94
C LYS A 15 10.15 -8.67 13.04
N VAL A 16 9.70 -7.43 13.27
CA VAL A 16 8.78 -6.74 12.36
C VAL A 16 9.51 -6.72 11.04
N SER A 17 9.06 -7.59 10.12
CA SER A 17 9.45 -7.49 8.72
C SER A 17 9.11 -6.06 8.30
N ALA A 18 10.09 -5.39 7.68
CA ALA A 18 9.88 -4.06 7.14
C ALA A 18 8.54 -4.02 6.37
N PRO A 19 7.76 -2.94 6.48
CA PRO A 19 6.61 -2.76 5.60
C PRO A 19 7.10 -2.94 4.15
N PRO A 20 6.30 -3.58 3.27
CA PRO A 20 6.70 -3.73 1.87
C PRO A 20 7.08 -2.35 1.34
N ASP A 21 8.30 -2.25 0.84
CA ASP A 21 8.82 -1.05 0.18
C ASP A 21 7.79 -0.59 -0.84
N ILE A 22 7.13 0.53 -0.57
CA ILE A 22 6.46 1.31 -1.62
C ILE A 22 7.62 1.96 -2.39
N GLY A 23 8.29 1.14 -3.19
CA GLY A 23 9.41 1.50 -4.03
C GLY A 23 8.91 2.36 -5.18
N GLY A 24 8.81 3.66 -4.93
CA GLY A 24 8.75 4.68 -5.97
C GLY A 24 10.12 5.33 -6.10
N ASP A 25 10.96 4.80 -6.99
CA ASP A 25 11.89 5.57 -7.84
C ASP A 25 12.62 4.63 -8.82
N SER A 26 12.07 4.48 -10.02
CA SER A 26 12.88 4.20 -11.21
C SER A 26 12.54 5.26 -12.23
N ALA A 27 13.37 6.29 -12.31
CA ALA A 27 13.29 7.30 -13.36
C ALA A 27 13.58 6.67 -14.74
N THR A 28 12.53 6.25 -15.45
CA THR A 28 12.57 6.22 -16.92
C THR A 28 11.81 7.43 -17.48
N GLU A 29 12.36 8.09 -18.49
CA GLU A 29 11.74 9.27 -19.08
C GLU A 29 10.38 8.90 -19.69
N GLY A 30 9.29 9.31 -19.03
CA GLY A 30 7.92 9.11 -19.51
C GLY A 30 6.97 8.35 -18.57
N GLU A 31 7.39 7.99 -17.36
CA GLU A 31 6.49 7.34 -16.40
C GLU A 31 5.47 8.38 -15.89
N GLU A 32 4.25 8.33 -16.42
CA GLU A 32 3.15 9.17 -15.94
C GLU A 32 2.90 8.84 -14.47
N LEU A 33 3.37 9.73 -13.59
CA LEU A 33 3.27 9.56 -12.14
C LEU A 33 1.78 9.47 -11.75
N PHE A 34 1.38 8.29 -11.30
CA PHE A 34 0.01 8.01 -10.89
C PHE A 34 -0.17 8.34 -9.41
N VAL A 35 -0.64 9.55 -9.13
CA VAL A 35 -0.87 10.01 -7.76
C VAL A 35 -2.33 9.77 -7.36
N PRO A 36 -2.64 8.86 -6.41
CA PRO A 36 -4.01 8.65 -5.95
C PRO A 36 -4.51 9.87 -5.15
N PRO A 37 -5.82 10.18 -5.20
CA PRO A 37 -6.40 11.22 -4.36
C PRO A 37 -6.33 10.88 -2.86
N LEU A 38 -6.55 11.89 -2.01
CA LEU A 38 -6.61 11.70 -0.55
C LEU A 38 -7.64 10.63 -0.18
N ASN A 39 -7.34 9.79 0.83
CA ASN A 39 -8.24 8.75 1.34
C ASN A 39 -8.76 7.77 0.25
N PHE A 40 -8.01 7.57 -0.83
CA PHE A 40 -8.40 6.66 -1.90
C PHE A 40 -8.38 5.19 -1.42
N ALA A 41 -9.49 4.49 -1.62
CA ALA A 41 -9.61 3.07 -1.32
C ALA A 41 -10.70 2.41 -2.17
N MET A 42 -10.53 1.13 -2.48
CA MET A 42 -11.61 0.29 -2.99
C MET A 42 -12.54 -0.10 -1.83
N VAL A 43 -13.84 0.05 -2.02
CA VAL A 43 -14.86 -0.34 -1.02
C VAL A 43 -15.66 -1.55 -1.45
N ASP A 44 -15.80 -1.75 -2.76
CA ASP A 44 -16.37 -2.93 -3.40
C ASP A 44 -15.73 -3.10 -4.79
N ASN A 45 -15.99 -4.21 -5.46
CA ASN A 45 -15.43 -4.52 -6.78
C ASN A 45 -15.81 -3.46 -7.81
N GLY A 46 -14.82 -2.68 -8.23
CA GLY A 46 -15.00 -1.56 -9.16
C GLY A 46 -15.67 -0.33 -8.54
N VAL A 47 -15.82 -0.29 -7.21
CA VAL A 47 -16.34 0.85 -6.45
C VAL A 47 -15.24 1.39 -5.55
N PHE A 48 -14.94 2.68 -5.72
CA PHE A 48 -13.87 3.37 -5.00
C PHE A 48 -14.42 4.58 -4.24
N ARG A 49 -13.76 4.95 -3.16
CA ARG A 49 -13.99 6.21 -2.44
C ARG A 49 -12.69 6.99 -2.34
N SER A 50 -12.78 8.31 -2.28
CA SER A 50 -11.67 9.22 -2.00
C SER A 50 -12.19 10.55 -1.46
N GLY A 51 -11.26 11.45 -1.12
CA GLY A 51 -11.53 12.88 -1.03
C GLY A 51 -11.67 13.51 -2.42
N PHE A 52 -11.88 14.83 -2.44
CA PHE A 52 -12.02 15.59 -3.68
C PHE A 52 -10.70 15.58 -4.47
N PRO A 53 -10.72 15.21 -5.77
CA PRO A 53 -9.49 15.11 -6.55
C PRO A 53 -8.94 16.48 -6.98
N ASP A 54 -7.63 16.55 -7.16
CA ASP A 54 -6.95 17.63 -7.86
C ASP A 54 -6.50 17.19 -9.26
N SER A 55 -5.91 18.11 -10.03
CA SER A 55 -5.45 17.83 -11.40
C SER A 55 -4.31 16.82 -11.47
N ALA A 56 -3.51 16.65 -10.41
CA ALA A 56 -2.43 15.67 -10.36
C ALA A 56 -2.97 14.24 -10.23
N ASN A 57 -4.21 14.06 -9.74
CA ASN A 57 -4.82 12.74 -9.61
C ASN A 57 -5.48 12.21 -10.90
N PHE A 58 -5.66 13.05 -11.92
CA PHE A 58 -6.47 12.68 -13.09
C PHE A 58 -5.83 11.59 -13.96
N SER A 59 -4.50 11.48 -13.99
CA SER A 59 -3.81 10.35 -14.62
C SER A 59 -4.22 9.04 -13.94
N PHE A 60 -4.18 9.01 -12.60
CA PHE A 60 -4.54 7.85 -11.80
C PHE A 60 -6.03 7.48 -11.94
N LEU A 61 -6.95 8.46 -11.88
CA LEU A 61 -8.38 8.17 -12.03
C LEU A 61 -8.73 7.64 -13.42
N ARG A 62 -8.03 8.08 -14.47
CA ARG A 62 -8.21 7.57 -15.84
C ARG A 62 -7.72 6.13 -15.99
N SER A 63 -6.62 5.76 -15.32
CA SER A 63 -6.09 4.39 -15.40
C SER A 63 -7.03 3.35 -14.78
N LEU A 64 -7.92 3.76 -13.87
CA LEU A 64 -8.95 2.89 -13.28
C LEU A 64 -10.10 2.55 -14.25
N GLY A 65 -10.25 3.27 -15.37
CA GLY A 65 -11.35 3.03 -16.32
C GLY A 65 -12.75 3.32 -15.74
N LEU A 66 -12.85 4.32 -14.86
CA LEU A 66 -14.12 4.70 -14.22
C LEU A 66 -15.14 5.16 -15.26
N ARG A 67 -16.40 4.72 -15.11
CA ARG A 67 -17.51 5.12 -15.98
C ARG A 67 -18.32 6.30 -15.43
N SER A 68 -18.23 6.54 -14.13
CA SER A 68 -18.95 7.62 -13.43
C SER A 68 -18.23 7.97 -12.13
N ILE A 69 -18.34 9.23 -11.73
CA ILE A 69 -17.90 9.78 -10.43
C ILE A 69 -19.12 10.51 -9.86
N MET A 70 -19.41 10.33 -8.57
CA MET A 70 -20.58 10.90 -7.90
C MET A 70 -20.16 11.81 -6.74
#